data_AF-A0A1F2U698-F1
#
_entry.id   AF-A0A1F2U698-F1
#
_cell.length_a   1.000
_cell.length_b   1.000
_cell.length_c   1.000
_cell.angle_alpha   90.00
_cell.angle_beta   90.00
_cell.angle_gamma   90.00
#
_symmetry.space_group_name_H-M   'P 1'
#
loop_
_entity.id
_entity.type
_entity.pdbx_description
1 polymer ?
#
loop_
_entity_poly.entity_id
_entity_poly.type
_entity_poly.pdbx_seq_one_letter_code
_entity_poly.pdbx_strand_id
1 'polypeptide(L)'
;MRPLSIVISTLGLVAILAPAPASAQQPGTGRPTLHVSDAYRSCFFDLHPELTKDEFKEFAAELGSVLRFRQLGDTTTLGKGNVDISVQFTSTPVGDAKGAWNNTMSHPAADHWLGESISLPRIVARFGVSDRVDVGAWGGLNPYSNYGAAGVDTTIALLRQGPARPVSVSIRPSISALIGPSEVVVANAGFDVSVSRTLGPLSPYVGVAASTSIAAERSKDVDLEPATAQDSLAYAGVSYRWRALILSAEVEKGALVSYGFRIGTRF
;
A
#
# COMPACT_ATOMS: atom_id res chain seq x y z
N MET A 1 -46.01 21.78 -20.46
CA MET A 1 -44.63 21.65 -20.98
C MET A 1 -43.78 22.74 -20.33
N ARG A 2 -42.90 22.38 -19.40
CA ARG A 2 -41.88 23.26 -18.78
C ARG A 2 -40.57 22.46 -18.76
N PRO A 3 -39.43 22.99 -19.24
CA PRO A 3 -38.17 22.26 -19.13
C PRO A 3 -37.64 22.41 -17.70
N LEU A 4 -37.32 21.27 -17.09
CA LEU A 4 -36.65 21.18 -15.79
C LEU A 4 -35.15 21.40 -16.04
N SER A 5 -34.64 22.58 -15.72
CA SER A 5 -33.20 22.88 -15.76
C SER A 5 -32.50 22.10 -14.65
N ILE A 6 -31.81 21.02 -15.01
CA ILE A 6 -30.90 20.29 -14.12
C ILE A 6 -29.58 21.05 -14.13
N VAL A 7 -29.35 21.82 -13.06
CA VAL A 7 -28.05 22.40 -12.75
C VAL A 7 -27.13 21.26 -12.30
N ILE A 8 -26.25 20.82 -13.20
CA ILE A 8 -25.18 19.87 -12.89
C ILE A 8 -24.10 20.66 -12.13
N SER A 9 -24.15 20.61 -10.81
CA SER A 9 -23.04 21.07 -9.97
C SER A 9 -21.87 20.11 -10.15
N THR A 10 -20.90 20.53 -10.96
CA THR A 10 -19.56 19.93 -11.05
C THR A 10 -18.87 20.08 -9.69
N LEU A 11 -18.93 19.06 -8.84
CA LEU A 11 -17.99 18.91 -7.74
C LEU A 11 -16.62 18.58 -8.34
N GLY A 12 -15.77 19.59 -8.48
CA GLY A 12 -14.35 19.41 -8.73
C GLY A 12 -13.71 18.82 -7.46
N LEU A 13 -13.51 17.50 -7.44
CA LEU A 13 -12.66 16.86 -6.45
C LEU A 13 -11.20 17.04 -6.90
N VAL A 14 -10.60 18.17 -6.54
CA VAL A 14 -9.16 18.35 -6.64
C VAL A 14 -8.52 17.47 -5.57
N ALA A 15 -7.97 16.33 -5.97
CA ALA A 15 -7.05 15.58 -5.13
C ALA A 15 -5.78 16.43 -5.00
N ILE A 16 -5.68 17.20 -3.91
CA ILE A 16 -4.43 17.83 -3.52
C ILE A 16 -3.52 16.69 -3.07
N LEU A 17 -2.69 16.20 -3.98
CA LEU A 17 -1.44 15.54 -3.60
C LEU A 17 -0.62 16.63 -2.89
N ALA A 18 -0.79 16.74 -1.57
CA ALA A 18 0.11 17.55 -0.78
C ALA A 18 1.48 16.85 -0.87
N PRO A 19 2.52 17.46 -1.46
CA PRO A 19 3.86 16.99 -1.20
C PRO A 19 4.05 17.11 0.31
N ALA A 20 4.36 15.99 0.98
CA ALA A 20 4.87 16.06 2.34
C ALA A 20 6.06 17.03 2.34
N PRO A 21 6.18 17.92 3.35
CA PRO A 21 7.21 18.93 3.35
C PRO A 21 8.55 18.23 3.28
N ALA A 22 9.19 18.44 2.15
CA ALA A 22 10.43 17.84 1.94
C ALA A 22 11.48 18.63 2.80
N SER A 23 12.14 18.02 3.81
CA SER A 23 13.37 18.52 4.48
C SER A 23 14.73 18.01 3.92
N ALA A 24 15.53 18.90 3.32
CA ALA A 24 16.92 18.60 2.90
C ALA A 24 17.86 18.43 4.10
N GLN A 25 18.91 17.61 3.94
CA GLN A 25 19.93 17.47 4.98
C GLN A 25 20.80 18.74 5.07
N GLN A 26 20.68 19.46 6.18
CA GLN A 26 21.68 20.43 6.62
C GLN A 26 22.64 19.76 7.62
N PRO A 27 23.97 19.94 7.49
CA PRO A 27 24.93 19.35 8.42
C PRO A 27 24.84 19.98 9.82
N GLY A 28 24.92 19.16 10.89
CA GLY A 28 25.35 19.63 12.22
C GLY A 28 24.39 19.51 13.41
N THR A 29 23.19 18.91 13.28
CA THR A 29 22.26 18.78 14.42
C THR A 29 21.84 17.32 14.67
N GLY A 30 22.53 16.60 15.56
CA GLY A 30 22.03 15.40 16.27
C GLY A 30 21.27 14.33 15.47
N ARG A 31 21.57 14.16 14.18
CA ARG A 31 20.88 13.24 13.26
C ARG A 31 21.69 11.95 13.08
N PRO A 32 21.03 10.82 12.76
CA PRO A 32 21.69 9.52 12.62
C PRO A 32 22.78 9.58 11.54
N THR A 33 23.87 8.84 11.76
CA THR A 33 24.88 8.60 10.73
C THR A 33 24.26 7.72 9.66
N LEU A 34 24.22 8.21 8.42
CA LEU A 34 23.73 7.42 7.28
C LEU A 34 24.74 6.36 6.90
N HIS A 35 24.24 5.19 6.54
CA HIS A 35 25.02 4.19 5.83
C HIS A 35 25.01 4.54 4.35
N VAL A 36 26.19 4.70 3.76
CA VAL A 36 26.34 5.21 2.40
C VAL A 36 27.02 4.19 1.52
N SER A 37 26.42 3.91 0.37
CA SER A 37 26.95 3.03 -0.66
C SER A 37 26.34 3.39 -2.02
N ASP A 38 27.17 3.46 -3.05
CA ASP A 38 26.77 3.83 -4.42
C ASP A 38 26.39 2.61 -5.28
N ALA A 39 26.22 1.43 -4.67
CA ALA A 39 25.84 0.20 -5.35
C ALA A 39 24.50 0.32 -6.09
N TYR A 40 23.62 1.21 -5.62
CA TYR A 40 22.32 1.52 -6.22
C TYR A 40 22.11 3.05 -6.27
N ARG A 41 21.18 3.50 -7.13
CA ARG A 41 20.89 4.94 -7.33
C ARG A 41 19.80 5.48 -6.40
N SER A 42 19.26 4.63 -5.54
CA SER A 42 18.20 4.88 -4.57
C SER A 42 18.51 4.10 -3.30
N CYS A 43 17.87 4.43 -2.16
CA CYS A 43 17.96 3.61 -0.95
C CYS A 43 17.68 2.14 -1.26
N PHE A 44 18.41 1.23 -0.63
CA PHE A 44 18.32 -0.21 -0.87
C PHE A 44 18.60 -0.98 0.41
N PHE A 45 18.11 -2.23 0.47
CA PHE A 45 18.31 -3.08 1.65
C PHE A 45 19.76 -3.53 1.76
N ASP A 46 20.34 -3.24 2.91
CA ASP A 46 21.73 -3.50 3.28
C ASP A 46 21.73 -3.47 4.81
N LEU A 47 21.80 -4.64 5.45
CA LEU A 47 21.64 -4.76 6.90
C LEU A 47 22.98 -4.49 7.58
N HIS A 48 22.99 -3.49 8.46
CA HIS A 48 24.22 -3.04 9.11
C HIS A 48 24.44 -3.67 10.50
N PRO A 49 25.70 -3.90 10.93
CA PRO A 49 26.02 -4.58 12.20
C PRO A 49 25.37 -4.00 13.46
N GLU A 50 25.08 -2.70 13.46
CA GLU A 50 24.41 -1.97 14.52
C GLU A 50 22.89 -2.22 14.60
N LEU A 51 22.30 -2.90 13.62
CA LEU A 51 20.89 -3.24 13.62
C LEU A 51 20.55 -4.15 14.81
N THR A 52 19.76 -3.62 15.74
CA THR A 52 19.32 -4.37 16.90
C THR A 52 18.10 -5.24 16.60
N LYS A 53 17.84 -6.22 17.46
CA LYS A 53 16.64 -7.07 17.39
C LYS A 53 15.34 -6.25 17.49
N ASP A 54 15.30 -5.22 18.34
CA ASP A 54 14.12 -4.38 18.51
C ASP A 54 13.88 -3.50 17.28
N GLU A 55 14.95 -2.94 16.70
CA GLU A 55 14.88 -2.18 15.43
C GLU A 55 14.43 -3.07 14.27
N PHE A 56 14.94 -4.31 14.17
CA PHE A 56 14.52 -5.25 13.14
C PHE A 56 13.04 -5.65 13.29
N LYS A 57 12.55 -5.76 14.53
CA LYS A 57 11.13 -6.01 14.81
C LYS A 57 10.25 -4.83 14.45
N GLU A 58 10.67 -3.61 14.76
CA GLU A 58 9.98 -2.37 14.34
C GLU A 58 9.94 -2.28 12.81
N PHE A 59 11.08 -2.53 12.15
CA PHE A 59 11.18 -2.60 10.70
C PHE A 59 10.22 -3.63 10.10
N ALA A 60 10.18 -4.86 10.65
CA ALA A 60 9.26 -5.90 10.18
C ALA A 60 7.78 -5.49 10.30
N ALA A 61 7.44 -4.72 11.34
CA ALA A 61 6.10 -4.17 11.52
C ALA A 61 5.78 -3.07 10.50
N GLU A 62 6.67 -2.07 10.37
CA GLU A 62 6.48 -0.92 9.49
C GLU A 62 6.51 -1.33 8.01
N LEU A 63 7.49 -2.13 7.57
CA LEU A 63 7.55 -2.67 6.21
C LEU A 63 6.35 -3.59 5.93
N GLY A 64 5.89 -4.33 6.94
CA GLY A 64 4.64 -5.08 6.87
C GLY A 64 3.44 -4.23 6.46
N SER A 65 3.31 -3.06 7.09
CA SER A 65 2.27 -2.08 6.77
C SER A 65 2.43 -1.55 5.34
N VAL A 66 3.66 -1.27 4.90
CA VAL A 66 3.96 -0.86 3.51
C VAL A 66 3.56 -1.93 2.50
N LEU A 67 3.97 -3.19 2.72
CA LEU A 67 3.78 -4.32 1.79
C LEU A 67 2.33 -4.81 1.70
N ARG A 68 1.48 -4.52 2.69
CA ARG A 68 0.07 -4.94 2.69
C ARG A 68 -0.62 -4.67 1.35
N PHE A 69 -1.31 -5.68 0.83
CA PHE A 69 -2.16 -5.51 -0.35
C PHE A 69 -3.27 -4.49 -0.05
N ARG A 70 -3.47 -3.53 -0.96
CA ARG A 70 -4.59 -2.59 -0.92
C ARG A 70 -5.38 -2.71 -2.21
N GLN A 71 -6.65 -3.10 -2.13
CA GLN A 71 -7.54 -3.09 -3.29
C GLN A 71 -7.77 -1.67 -3.81
N LEU A 72 -7.70 -0.65 -2.93
CA LEU A 72 -8.01 0.75 -3.25
C LEU A 72 -9.29 0.82 -4.08
N GLY A 73 -10.39 0.36 -3.50
CA GLY A 73 -11.65 0.22 -4.21
C GLY A 73 -12.79 -0.25 -3.32
N ASP A 74 -14.00 -0.02 -3.82
CA ASP A 74 -15.23 -0.45 -3.16
C ASP A 74 -15.36 -1.98 -3.07
N THR A 75 -16.40 -2.45 -2.38
CA THR A 75 -16.59 -3.88 -2.08
C THR A 75 -17.21 -4.66 -3.25
N THR A 76 -17.37 -4.04 -4.43
CA THR A 76 -18.03 -4.68 -5.56
C THR A 76 -17.07 -5.59 -6.34
N THR A 77 -17.55 -6.79 -6.65
CA THR A 77 -16.85 -7.74 -7.50
C THR A 77 -16.91 -7.33 -8.98
N LEU A 78 -15.96 -7.83 -9.77
CA LEU A 78 -15.90 -7.62 -11.21
C LEU A 78 -17.05 -8.33 -11.93
N GLY A 79 -17.47 -9.49 -11.42
CA GLY A 79 -18.40 -10.36 -12.12
C GLY A 79 -17.67 -11.26 -13.10
N LYS A 80 -18.24 -12.44 -13.38
CA LYS A 80 -17.54 -13.50 -14.13
C LYS A 80 -17.02 -13.01 -15.48
N GLY A 81 -15.72 -13.23 -15.74
CA GLY A 81 -15.06 -12.95 -17.01
C GLY A 81 -14.61 -11.49 -17.21
N ASN A 82 -14.94 -10.59 -16.28
CA ASN A 82 -14.49 -9.20 -16.35
C ASN A 82 -13.09 -9.05 -15.75
N VAL A 83 -12.34 -8.09 -16.26
CA VAL A 83 -10.95 -7.80 -15.89
C VAL A 83 -10.85 -6.37 -15.41
N ASP A 84 -9.93 -6.13 -14.49
CA ASP A 84 -9.52 -4.82 -14.06
C ASP A 84 -8.00 -4.73 -14.06
N ILE A 85 -7.47 -3.69 -14.69
CA ILE A 85 -6.05 -3.38 -14.70
C ILE A 85 -5.89 -1.96 -14.18
N SER A 86 -5.04 -1.79 -13.17
CA SER A 86 -4.84 -0.48 -12.54
C SER A 86 -3.40 -0.26 -12.12
N VAL A 87 -3.05 1.03 -12.03
CA VAL A 87 -1.86 1.49 -11.34
C VAL A 87 -2.30 2.06 -10.01
N GLN A 88 -1.57 1.72 -8.96
CA GLN A 88 -1.75 2.25 -7.63
C GLN A 88 -0.50 2.98 -7.17
N PHE A 89 -0.70 4.07 -6.46
CA PHE A 89 0.33 4.82 -5.78
C PHE A 89 -0.02 4.88 -4.31
N THR A 90 0.88 4.41 -3.46
CA THR A 90 0.75 4.53 -2.01
C THR A 90 1.92 5.30 -1.46
N SER A 91 1.65 6.16 -0.49
CA SER A 91 2.65 6.87 0.30
C SER A 91 2.40 6.56 1.78
N THR A 92 3.38 5.93 2.40
CA THR A 92 3.37 5.59 3.82
C THR A 92 4.52 6.33 4.49
N PRO A 93 4.25 7.34 5.33
CA PRO A 93 5.28 8.00 6.09
C PRO A 93 5.99 7.02 7.01
N VAL A 94 7.31 7.08 7.01
CA VAL A 94 8.19 6.23 7.83
C VAL A 94 9.24 7.09 8.49
N GLY A 95 9.74 6.64 9.63
CA GLY A 95 10.85 7.29 10.30
C GLY A 95 12.17 6.83 9.70
N ASP A 96 12.54 7.28 8.49
CA ASP A 96 13.78 6.86 7.81
C ASP A 96 15.05 7.14 8.65
N ALA A 97 14.99 8.12 9.55
CA ALA A 97 16.07 8.43 10.48
C ALA A 97 16.18 7.49 11.70
N LYS A 98 15.16 6.65 11.95
CA LYS A 98 15.21 5.68 13.05
C LYS A 98 16.12 4.52 12.67
N GLY A 99 16.76 3.90 13.65
CA GLY A 99 17.62 2.74 13.41
C GLY A 99 16.92 1.58 12.69
N ALA A 100 15.60 1.39 12.88
CA ALA A 100 14.81 0.41 12.15
C ALA A 100 14.91 0.55 10.61
N TRP A 101 14.95 1.77 10.07
CA TRP A 101 15.12 2.01 8.63
C TRP A 101 16.56 2.34 8.26
N ASN A 102 17.21 3.21 9.04
CA ASN A 102 18.58 3.62 8.79
C ASN A 102 19.55 2.43 8.84
N ASN A 103 19.40 1.49 9.79
CA ASN A 103 20.31 0.35 9.93
C ASN A 103 19.90 -0.87 9.07
N THR A 104 18.75 -0.83 8.38
CA THR A 104 18.34 -1.88 7.42
C THR A 104 18.56 -1.48 5.97
N MET A 105 18.98 -0.24 5.73
CA MET A 105 19.17 0.31 4.40
C MET A 105 20.50 1.05 4.26
N SER A 106 20.99 1.09 3.04
CA SER A 106 22.05 1.99 2.60
C SER A 106 21.51 3.07 1.66
N HIS A 107 22.16 4.22 1.67
CA HIS A 107 21.82 5.41 0.90
C HIS A 107 22.87 5.69 -0.19
N PRO A 108 22.46 6.18 -1.38
CA PRO A 108 23.38 6.40 -2.50
C PRO A 108 24.43 7.49 -2.26
N ALA A 109 24.19 8.39 -1.29
CA ALA A 109 25.09 9.49 -0.96
C ALA A 109 24.92 9.95 0.50
N ALA A 110 25.94 10.60 1.05
CA ALA A 110 25.92 11.12 2.42
C ALA A 110 24.98 12.32 2.62
N ASP A 111 24.67 13.04 1.54
CA ASP A 111 23.67 14.10 1.47
C ASP A 111 22.31 13.59 0.96
N HIS A 112 22.14 12.27 0.87
CA HIS A 112 20.88 11.68 0.44
C HIS A 112 19.77 12.04 1.42
N TRP A 113 18.72 12.55 0.82
CA TRP A 113 17.52 12.91 1.51
C TRP A 113 16.87 11.73 2.25
N LEU A 114 16.65 11.84 3.56
CA LEU A 114 15.82 10.87 4.28
C LEU A 114 14.35 11.11 3.98
N GLY A 115 13.70 10.14 3.35
CA GLY A 115 12.31 10.25 2.95
C GLY A 115 11.42 10.38 4.18
N GLU A 116 10.46 11.30 4.14
CA GLU A 116 9.38 11.26 5.13
C GLU A 116 8.39 10.14 4.80
N SER A 117 8.48 9.51 3.62
CA SER A 117 7.60 8.41 3.21
C SER A 117 8.19 7.44 2.19
N ILE A 118 7.76 6.18 2.29
CA ILE A 118 7.97 5.16 1.27
C ILE A 118 6.83 5.26 0.27
N SER A 119 7.20 5.50 -0.98
CA SER A 119 6.28 5.48 -2.11
C SER A 119 6.51 4.23 -2.95
N LEU A 120 5.45 3.43 -3.11
CA LEU A 120 5.52 2.20 -3.91
C LEU A 120 4.47 2.23 -5.03
N PRO A 121 4.87 2.55 -6.28
CA PRO A 121 3.99 2.37 -7.42
C PRO A 121 3.77 0.87 -7.67
N ARG A 122 2.53 0.50 -7.94
CA ARG A 122 2.14 -0.90 -8.15
C ARG A 122 1.26 -1.02 -9.37
N ILE A 123 1.47 -2.08 -10.14
CA ILE A 123 0.52 -2.53 -11.16
C ILE A 123 -0.33 -3.61 -10.50
N VAL A 124 -1.64 -3.52 -10.69
CA VAL A 124 -2.61 -4.46 -10.14
C VAL A 124 -3.49 -4.97 -11.25
N ALA A 125 -3.63 -6.29 -11.33
CA ALA A 125 -4.58 -6.96 -12.20
C ALA A 125 -5.56 -7.76 -11.35
N ARG A 126 -6.85 -7.66 -11.66
CA ARG A 126 -7.92 -8.37 -10.97
C ARG A 126 -8.83 -9.04 -12.00
N PHE A 127 -9.20 -10.28 -11.74
CA PHE A 127 -10.03 -11.11 -12.62
C PHE A 127 -11.27 -11.59 -11.88
N GLY A 128 -12.44 -11.37 -12.46
CA GLY A 128 -13.71 -11.88 -11.95
C GLY A 128 -13.86 -13.37 -12.23
N VAL A 129 -13.55 -14.21 -11.25
CA VAL A 129 -13.71 -15.68 -11.35
C VAL A 129 -15.18 -16.07 -11.34
N SER A 130 -15.99 -15.36 -10.55
CA SER A 130 -17.44 -15.54 -10.48
C SER A 130 -18.14 -14.22 -10.19
N ASP A 131 -19.46 -14.25 -10.09
CA ASP A 131 -20.24 -13.09 -9.66
C ASP A 131 -19.99 -12.66 -8.21
N ARG A 132 -19.29 -13.48 -7.42
CA ARG A 132 -18.99 -13.20 -6.00
C ARG A 132 -17.51 -13.23 -5.65
N VAL A 133 -16.64 -13.60 -6.58
CA VAL A 133 -15.22 -13.80 -6.29
C VAL A 133 -14.40 -13.20 -7.40
N ASP A 134 -13.49 -12.33 -7.00
CA ASP A 134 -12.41 -11.84 -7.83
C ASP A 134 -11.08 -12.34 -7.26
N VAL A 135 -10.14 -12.68 -8.13
CA VAL A 135 -8.74 -12.96 -7.76
C VAL A 135 -7.88 -11.86 -8.33
N GLY A 136 -6.96 -11.35 -7.52
CA GLY A 136 -6.05 -10.28 -7.91
C GLY A 136 -4.59 -10.66 -7.72
N ALA A 137 -3.74 -10.01 -8.49
CA ALA A 137 -2.29 -10.02 -8.32
C ALA A 137 -1.76 -8.61 -8.51
N TRP A 138 -0.66 -8.31 -7.85
CA TRP A 138 0.03 -7.04 -7.99
C TRP A 138 1.53 -7.21 -7.94
N GLY A 139 2.23 -6.23 -8.51
CA GLY A 139 3.67 -6.13 -8.43
C GLY A 139 4.15 -4.70 -8.60
N GLY A 140 5.28 -4.40 -7.98
CA GLY A 140 6.01 -3.16 -8.13
C GLY A 140 7.50 -3.43 -7.91
N LEU A 141 8.35 -2.71 -8.62
CA LEU A 141 9.80 -2.81 -8.47
C LEU A 141 10.39 -1.41 -8.50
N ASN A 142 11.41 -1.17 -7.69
CA ASN A 142 12.21 0.04 -7.79
C ASN A 142 13.41 -0.26 -8.70
N PRO A 143 13.44 0.23 -9.95
CA PRO A 143 14.51 -0.09 -10.90
C PRO A 143 15.87 0.52 -10.50
N TYR A 144 15.89 1.39 -9.48
CA TYR A 144 17.09 2.06 -8.99
C TYR A 144 17.57 1.49 -7.64
N SER A 145 16.97 0.40 -7.17
CA SER A 145 17.26 -0.25 -5.89
C SER A 145 17.29 -1.78 -6.03
N ASN A 146 17.56 -2.49 -4.94
CA ASN A 146 17.60 -3.95 -4.90
C ASN A 146 16.25 -4.61 -4.54
N TYR A 147 15.17 -3.83 -4.46
CA TYR A 147 13.87 -4.34 -4.02
C TYR A 147 12.70 -4.04 -4.95
N GLY A 148 11.75 -4.96 -4.88
CA GLY A 148 10.38 -4.83 -5.31
C GLY A 148 9.46 -5.57 -4.34
N ALA A 149 8.20 -5.64 -4.69
CA ALA A 149 7.20 -6.39 -3.95
C ALA A 149 6.14 -6.92 -4.89
N ALA A 150 5.56 -8.05 -4.53
CA ALA A 150 4.39 -8.59 -5.23
C ALA A 150 3.49 -9.33 -4.27
N GLY A 151 2.29 -9.62 -4.72
CA GLY A 151 1.36 -10.44 -3.96
C GLY A 151 0.10 -10.76 -4.72
N VAL A 152 -0.77 -11.47 -4.04
CA VAL A 152 -2.08 -11.89 -4.54
C VAL A 152 -3.14 -11.64 -3.48
N ASP A 153 -4.37 -11.46 -3.94
CA ASP A 153 -5.51 -11.27 -3.08
C ASP A 153 -6.78 -11.88 -3.68
N THR A 154 -7.82 -11.95 -2.88
CA THR A 154 -9.13 -12.41 -3.35
C THR A 154 -10.20 -11.53 -2.75
N THR A 155 -11.04 -10.90 -3.57
CA THR A 155 -12.25 -10.22 -3.08
C THR A 155 -13.43 -11.16 -3.10
N ILE A 156 -14.05 -11.40 -1.94
CA ILE A 156 -15.22 -12.27 -1.80
C ILE A 156 -16.41 -11.43 -1.33
N ALA A 157 -17.45 -11.31 -2.17
CA ALA A 157 -18.66 -10.60 -1.83
C ALA A 157 -19.54 -11.45 -0.89
N LEU A 158 -19.69 -10.98 0.36
CA LEU A 158 -20.62 -11.54 1.34
C LEU A 158 -22.04 -11.01 1.11
N LEU A 159 -22.16 -9.71 0.89
CA LEU A 159 -23.42 -9.04 0.56
C LEU A 159 -23.22 -8.15 -0.66
N ARG A 160 -24.25 -8.11 -1.51
CA ARG A 160 -24.28 -7.22 -2.68
C ARG A 160 -25.45 -6.27 -2.54
N GLN A 161 -25.18 -5.00 -2.80
CA GLN A 161 -26.20 -3.97 -2.86
C GLN A 161 -27.29 -4.35 -3.87
N GLY A 162 -28.54 -4.07 -3.53
CA GLY A 162 -29.73 -4.34 -4.33
C GLY A 162 -30.96 -3.65 -3.74
N PRO A 163 -32.18 -3.89 -4.28
CA PRO A 163 -33.38 -3.17 -3.87
C PRO A 163 -33.68 -3.22 -2.36
N ALA A 164 -33.43 -4.37 -1.73
CA ALA A 164 -33.66 -4.58 -0.29
C ALA A 164 -32.37 -4.48 0.55
N ARG A 165 -31.22 -4.17 -0.06
CA ARG A 165 -29.90 -4.17 0.60
C ARG A 165 -29.14 -2.92 0.17
N PRO A 166 -29.03 -1.89 1.03
CA PRO A 166 -28.46 -0.60 0.62
C PRO A 166 -26.94 -0.61 0.49
N VAL A 167 -26.26 -1.69 0.89
CA VAL A 167 -24.79 -1.78 0.96
C VAL A 167 -24.28 -3.10 0.40
N SER A 168 -23.01 -3.09 -0.01
CA SER A 168 -22.22 -4.28 -0.36
C SER A 168 -21.19 -4.53 0.74
N VAL A 169 -20.95 -5.80 1.07
CA VAL A 169 -19.96 -6.21 2.08
C VAL A 169 -19.04 -7.26 1.44
N SER A 170 -17.74 -7.11 1.63
CA SER A 170 -16.75 -8.08 1.16
C SER A 170 -15.72 -8.41 2.22
N ILE A 171 -15.11 -9.58 2.06
CA ILE A 171 -13.88 -9.95 2.76
C ILE A 171 -12.75 -10.13 1.74
N ARG A 172 -11.52 -9.87 2.18
CA ARG A 172 -10.35 -9.86 1.32
C ARG A 172 -9.12 -10.48 2.01
N PRO A 173 -8.91 -11.79 1.91
CA PRO A 173 -7.63 -12.38 2.23
C PRO A 173 -6.56 -11.97 1.20
N SER A 174 -5.32 -11.79 1.65
CA SER A 174 -4.18 -11.44 0.81
C SER A 174 -2.87 -12.00 1.35
N ILE A 175 -1.92 -12.21 0.45
CA ILE A 175 -0.52 -12.50 0.77
C ILE A 175 0.38 -11.65 -0.11
N SER A 176 1.53 -11.24 0.41
CA SER A 176 2.52 -10.46 -0.32
C SER A 176 3.92 -10.73 0.21
N ALA A 177 4.93 -10.39 -0.59
CA ALA A 177 6.32 -10.54 -0.21
C ALA A 177 7.19 -9.45 -0.83
N LEU A 178 8.29 -9.17 -0.12
CA LEU A 178 9.43 -8.44 -0.66
C LEU A 178 10.18 -9.34 -1.65
N ILE A 179 10.63 -8.75 -2.75
CA ILE A 179 11.35 -9.44 -3.83
C ILE A 179 12.66 -8.71 -4.08
N GLY A 180 13.76 -9.43 -4.17
CA GLY A 180 15.04 -8.88 -4.62
C GLY A 180 16.15 -8.89 -3.55
N PRO A 181 15.95 -8.33 -2.34
CA PRO A 181 17.00 -8.26 -1.34
C PRO A 181 17.51 -9.64 -0.96
N SER A 182 18.83 -9.82 -0.98
CA SER A 182 19.48 -11.06 -0.55
C SER A 182 19.53 -11.19 0.97
N GLU A 183 19.56 -10.07 1.68
CA GLU A 183 19.84 -10.00 3.12
C GLU A 183 18.60 -10.02 4.00
N VAL A 184 17.43 -9.82 3.43
CA VAL A 184 16.18 -9.85 4.18
C VAL A 184 15.06 -10.44 3.34
N VAL A 185 14.30 -11.35 3.96
CA VAL A 185 13.07 -11.89 3.39
C VAL A 185 11.92 -11.42 4.24
N VAL A 186 10.95 -10.77 3.61
CA VAL A 186 9.73 -10.31 4.29
C VAL A 186 8.52 -10.84 3.55
N ALA A 187 7.60 -11.45 4.29
CA ALA A 187 6.31 -11.89 3.80
C ALA A 187 5.21 -11.33 4.70
N ASN A 188 4.07 -11.00 4.11
CA ASN A 188 2.89 -10.51 4.81
C ASN A 188 1.66 -11.32 4.40
N ALA A 189 0.84 -11.68 5.37
CA ALA A 189 -0.48 -12.24 5.16
C ALA A 189 -1.51 -11.35 5.84
N GLY A 190 -2.62 -11.06 5.16
CA GLY A 190 -3.61 -10.12 5.62
C GLY A 190 -5.03 -10.56 5.33
N PHE A 191 -5.96 -9.99 6.08
CA PHE A 191 -7.39 -10.16 5.91
C PHE A 191 -8.10 -8.84 6.22
N ASP A 192 -9.02 -8.43 5.36
CA ASP A 192 -9.88 -7.28 5.63
C ASP A 192 -11.36 -7.56 5.40
N VAL A 193 -12.19 -6.79 6.10
CA VAL A 193 -13.64 -6.73 5.92
C VAL A 193 -14.01 -5.28 5.61
N SER A 194 -14.82 -5.09 4.58
CA SER A 194 -15.26 -3.76 4.17
C SER A 194 -16.74 -3.71 3.83
N VAL A 195 -17.27 -2.50 3.95
CA VAL A 195 -18.62 -2.14 3.50
C VAL A 195 -18.54 -0.95 2.55
N SER A 196 -19.35 -0.97 1.50
CA SER A 196 -19.49 0.15 0.57
C SER A 196 -20.94 0.38 0.19
N ARG A 197 -21.22 1.59 -0.30
CA ARG A 197 -22.50 1.94 -0.90
C ARG A 197 -22.27 2.67 -2.20
N THR A 198 -22.79 2.14 -3.29
CA THR A 198 -22.77 2.80 -4.59
C THR A 198 -23.89 3.84 -4.68
N LEU A 199 -23.50 5.08 -4.97
CA LEU A 199 -24.31 6.29 -5.12
C LEU A 199 -24.05 6.88 -6.51
N GLY A 200 -24.71 6.32 -7.53
CA GLY A 200 -24.42 6.67 -8.92
C GLY A 200 -23.00 6.25 -9.32
N PRO A 201 -22.13 7.16 -9.80
CA PRO A 201 -20.75 6.82 -10.18
C PRO A 201 -19.80 6.75 -8.98
N LEU A 202 -20.20 7.22 -7.80
CA LEU A 202 -19.36 7.22 -6.60
C LEU A 202 -19.73 6.08 -5.66
N SER A 203 -18.73 5.46 -5.05
CA SER A 203 -18.87 4.43 -4.03
C SER A 203 -17.96 4.76 -2.84
N PRO A 204 -18.44 5.49 -1.83
CA PRO A 204 -17.75 5.55 -0.54
C PRO A 204 -17.69 4.16 0.10
N TYR A 205 -16.58 3.88 0.79
CA TYR A 205 -16.36 2.63 1.49
C TYR A 205 -15.50 2.82 2.73
N VAL A 206 -15.67 1.90 3.69
CA VAL A 206 -14.85 1.82 4.91
C VAL A 206 -14.58 0.36 5.23
N GLY A 207 -13.50 0.09 5.95
CA GLY A 207 -13.16 -1.25 6.37
C GLY A 207 -12.16 -1.30 7.51
N VAL A 208 -11.96 -2.52 7.99
CA VAL A 208 -10.93 -2.87 8.99
C VAL A 208 -10.13 -4.04 8.48
N ALA A 209 -8.85 -4.07 8.80
CA ALA A 209 -7.93 -5.12 8.39
C ALA A 209 -7.06 -5.57 9.56
N ALA A 210 -6.65 -6.83 9.50
CA ALA A 210 -5.60 -7.40 10.32
C ALA A 210 -4.54 -8.03 9.40
N SER A 211 -3.27 -7.94 9.77
CA SER A 211 -2.20 -8.59 9.03
C SER A 211 -1.10 -9.09 9.95
N THR A 212 -0.35 -10.07 9.46
CA THR A 212 0.86 -10.56 10.09
C THR A 212 2.00 -10.47 9.09
N SER A 213 3.14 -9.98 9.55
CA SER A 213 4.37 -9.87 8.78
C SER A 213 5.44 -10.72 9.44
N ILE A 214 6.19 -11.45 8.63
CA ILE A 214 7.33 -12.24 9.06
C ILE A 214 8.54 -11.72 8.29
N ALA A 215 9.58 -11.33 9.01
CA ALA A 215 10.86 -10.93 8.47
C ALA A 215 11.96 -11.88 8.96
N ALA A 216 12.78 -12.36 8.05
CA ALA A 216 13.95 -13.18 8.35
C ALA A 216 15.19 -12.52 7.75
N GLU A 217 16.20 -12.38 8.59
CA GLU A 217 17.52 -11.89 8.23
C GLU A 217 18.34 -13.00 7.54
N ARG A 218 19.19 -12.61 6.58
CA ARG A 218 20.03 -13.49 5.74
C ARG A 218 21.39 -12.86 5.39
N SER A 219 21.70 -11.72 5.98
CA SER A 219 22.99 -11.07 5.90
C SER A 219 24.06 -11.93 6.57
N LYS A 220 25.31 -11.55 6.32
CA LYS A 220 26.50 -12.07 7.01
C LYS A 220 26.96 -11.12 8.12
N ASP A 221 26.41 -9.91 8.15
CA ASP A 221 26.89 -8.80 8.96
C ASP A 221 26.14 -8.70 10.30
N VAL A 222 25.00 -9.39 10.41
CA VAL A 222 24.19 -9.51 11.63
C VAL A 222 23.75 -10.97 11.84
N ASP A 223 23.31 -11.30 13.05
CA ASP A 223 22.72 -12.60 13.41
C ASP A 223 21.45 -12.35 14.23
N LEU A 224 20.32 -12.23 13.53
CA LEU A 224 19.03 -11.85 14.13
C LEU A 224 18.00 -12.96 14.00
N GLU A 225 17.32 -13.25 15.11
CA GLU A 225 16.16 -14.14 15.08
C GLU A 225 15.05 -13.56 14.19
N PRO A 226 14.26 -14.42 13.48
CA PRO A 226 13.13 -13.97 12.70
C PRO A 226 12.16 -13.11 13.52
N ALA A 227 11.78 -11.97 12.97
CA ALA A 227 10.81 -11.07 13.56
C ALA A 227 9.41 -11.38 13.02
N THR A 228 8.43 -11.40 13.93
CA THR A 228 7.01 -11.43 13.58
C THR A 228 6.32 -10.20 14.13
N ALA A 229 5.54 -9.53 13.29
CA ALA A 229 4.74 -8.39 13.65
C ALA A 229 3.29 -8.61 13.25
N GLN A 230 2.37 -8.15 14.10
CA GLN A 230 0.94 -8.13 13.81
C GLN A 230 0.49 -6.68 13.74
N ASP A 231 -0.35 -6.36 12.77
CA ASP A 231 -0.93 -5.03 12.61
C ASP A 231 -2.45 -5.12 12.47
N SER A 232 -3.13 -4.08 12.91
CA SER A 232 -4.57 -3.90 12.77
C SER A 232 -4.84 -2.46 12.44
N LEU A 233 -5.68 -2.24 11.42
CA LEU A 233 -5.94 -0.90 10.91
C LEU A 233 -7.40 -0.72 10.51
N ALA A 234 -7.79 0.55 10.41
CA ALA A 234 -9.04 0.97 9.80
C ALA A 234 -8.72 1.82 8.56
N TYR A 235 -9.61 1.78 7.58
CA TYR A 235 -9.45 2.59 6.37
C TYR A 235 -10.80 3.11 5.87
N ALA A 236 -10.72 4.22 5.14
CA ALA A 236 -11.85 4.86 4.49
C ALA A 236 -11.43 5.37 3.13
N GLY A 237 -12.31 5.26 2.15
CA GLY A 237 -12.03 5.69 0.80
C GLY A 237 -13.26 5.97 -0.03
N VAL A 238 -13.02 6.42 -1.25
CA VAL A 238 -14.03 6.66 -2.26
C VAL A 238 -13.54 6.11 -3.58
N SER A 239 -14.41 5.37 -4.27
CA SER A 239 -14.22 4.94 -5.65
C SER A 239 -15.12 5.73 -6.56
N TYR A 240 -14.62 6.14 -7.72
CA TYR A 240 -15.37 6.73 -8.80
C TYR A 240 -15.27 5.81 -10.01
N ARG A 241 -16.41 5.44 -10.59
CA ARG A 241 -16.48 4.64 -11.80
C ARG A 241 -17.30 5.35 -12.86
N TRP A 242 -16.68 5.55 -14.02
CA TRP A 242 -17.35 6.06 -15.21
C TRP A 242 -17.00 5.20 -16.42
N ARG A 243 -17.98 4.43 -16.89
CA ARG A 243 -17.78 3.40 -17.93
C ARG A 243 -16.66 2.44 -17.49
N ALA A 244 -15.60 2.32 -18.29
CA ALA A 244 -14.44 1.50 -17.99
C ALA A 244 -13.46 2.17 -17.02
N LEU A 245 -13.47 3.49 -16.85
CA LEU A 245 -12.54 4.20 -15.98
C LEU A 245 -12.89 3.98 -14.50
N ILE A 246 -11.86 3.68 -13.71
CA ILE A 246 -11.95 3.60 -12.25
C ILE A 246 -10.88 4.52 -11.65
N LEU A 247 -11.30 5.35 -10.71
CA LEU A 247 -10.43 6.16 -9.86
C LEU A 247 -10.75 5.82 -8.40
N SER A 248 -9.76 5.76 -7.53
CA SER A 248 -10.01 5.61 -6.10
C SER A 248 -8.98 6.34 -5.26
N ALA A 249 -9.42 6.79 -4.09
CA ALA A 249 -8.56 7.37 -3.08
C ALA A 249 -8.90 6.76 -1.71
N GLU A 250 -7.89 6.46 -0.91
CA GLU A 250 -8.02 5.82 0.40
C GLU A 250 -7.06 6.45 1.41
N VAL A 251 -7.52 6.57 2.64
CA VAL A 251 -6.66 6.79 3.81
C VAL A 251 -6.81 5.61 4.75
N GLU A 252 -5.70 5.14 5.29
CA GLU A 252 -5.66 4.09 6.30
C GLU A 252 -4.93 4.59 7.55
N LYS A 253 -5.32 4.03 8.69
CA LYS A 253 -4.69 4.30 9.98
C LYS A 253 -4.51 2.98 10.74
N GLY A 254 -3.26 2.56 10.87
CA GLY A 254 -2.80 1.47 11.73
C GLY A 254 -1.64 1.97 12.58
N ALA A 255 -0.55 1.18 12.65
CA ALA A 255 0.73 1.65 13.19
C ALA A 255 1.25 2.90 12.44
N LEU A 256 1.08 2.91 11.11
CA LEU A 256 1.37 4.04 10.24
C LEU A 256 0.06 4.56 9.61
N VAL A 257 0.06 5.84 9.24
CA VAL A 257 -1.01 6.43 8.41
C VAL A 257 -0.55 6.38 6.97
N SER A 258 -1.32 5.79 6.06
CA SER A 258 -0.95 5.80 4.64
C SER A 258 -2.05 6.38 3.77
N TYR A 259 -1.64 6.89 2.61
CA TYR A 259 -2.51 7.43 1.59
C TYR A 259 -2.34 6.62 0.31
N GLY A 260 -3.45 6.31 -0.35
CA GLY A 260 -3.47 5.51 -1.57
C GLY A 260 -4.31 6.15 -2.65
N PHE A 261 -3.82 6.10 -3.88
CA PHE A 261 -4.52 6.50 -5.09
C PHE A 261 -4.47 5.37 -6.11
N ARG A 262 -5.55 5.22 -6.87
CA ARG A 262 -5.67 4.22 -7.92
C ARG A 262 -6.27 4.83 -9.17
N ILE A 263 -5.72 4.45 -10.31
CA ILE A 263 -6.26 4.74 -11.63
C ILE A 263 -6.27 3.43 -12.42
N GLY A 264 -7.40 3.07 -13.00
CA GLY A 264 -7.53 1.80 -13.71
C GLY A 264 -8.62 1.77 -14.75
N THR A 265 -8.67 0.65 -15.45
CA THR A 265 -9.70 0.30 -16.42
C THR A 265 -10.34 -1.03 -16.06
N ARG A 266 -11.64 -1.15 -16.32
CA ARG A 266 -12.43 -2.38 -16.17
C ARG A 266 -13.21 -2.68 -17.45
N PHE A 267 -13.14 -3.91 -17.92
CA PHE A 267 -13.81 -4.40 -19.13
C PHE A 267 -14.20 -5.87 -19.03
#